data_AF-A0A3D3EVS2-F1
#
_entry.id   AF-A0A3D3EVS2-F1
#
_cell.length_a   1.000
_cell.length_b   1.000
_cell.length_c   1.000
_cell.angle_alpha   90.00
_cell.angle_beta   90.00
_cell.angle_gamma   90.00
#
_symmetry.space_group_name_H-M   'P 1'
#
loop_
_entity.id
_entity.type
_entity.pdbx_description
1 polymer ?
#
loop_
_entity_poly.entity_id
_entity_poly.type
_entity_poly.pdbx_seq_one_letter_code
_entity_poly.pdbx_strand_id
1 'polypeptide(L)'
;MAWDHPHSQGLKDIIEREKVFPITLLNSLTKAEKSTLLSYGIVTCRQLSQAEESLNKLDLNPRKQSSLRRELEALLKSKPLAAR
;
A
#
# COMPACT_ATOMS: atom_id res chain seq x y z
N MET A 1 11.54 24.17 3.48
CA MET A 1 11.16 23.25 2.38
C MET A 1 9.64 23.22 2.36
N ALA A 2 9.06 23.88 1.37
CA ALA A 2 7.71 24.42 1.40
C ALA A 2 6.64 23.32 1.31
N TRP A 3 5.95 23.10 2.41
CA TRP A 3 4.73 22.29 2.52
C TRP A 3 3.46 23.17 2.50
N ASP A 4 3.60 24.44 2.14
CA ASP A 4 2.60 25.48 2.39
C ASP A 4 2.50 26.42 1.18
N HIS A 5 1.53 26.20 0.30
CA HIS A 5 0.88 27.29 -0.44
C HIS A 5 -0.48 26.87 -1.00
N PRO A 6 -1.56 27.63 -0.73
CA PRO A 6 -2.91 27.27 -1.13
C PRO A 6 -3.20 27.84 -2.52
N HIS A 7 -3.04 27.00 -3.53
CA HIS A 7 -3.76 27.21 -4.79
C HIS A 7 -3.90 25.85 -5.44
N SER A 8 -5.15 25.47 -5.65
CA SER A 8 -5.65 24.21 -6.19
C SER A 8 -4.74 23.60 -7.27
N GLN A 9 -4.53 22.28 -7.20
CA GLN A 9 -3.73 21.41 -8.10
C GLN A 9 -2.27 21.12 -7.67
N GLY A 10 -2.04 20.86 -6.38
CA GLY A 10 -0.75 20.35 -5.90
C GLY A 10 -0.53 18.86 -6.22
N LEU A 11 0.72 18.41 -6.20
CA LEU A 11 1.10 16.97 -6.26
C LEU A 11 0.31 16.09 -5.27
N LYS A 12 -0.20 16.67 -4.18
CA LYS A 12 -1.16 16.04 -3.25
C LYS A 12 -2.40 15.50 -3.96
N ASP A 13 -3.02 16.27 -4.85
CA ASP A 13 -4.22 15.87 -5.61
C ASP A 13 -3.91 14.72 -6.59
N ILE A 14 -2.71 14.69 -7.17
CA ILE A 14 -2.27 13.61 -8.07
C ILE A 14 -2.04 12.33 -7.26
N ILE A 15 -1.39 12.43 -6.09
CA ILE A 15 -1.16 11.28 -5.20
C ILE A 15 -2.49 10.75 -4.61
N GLU A 16 -3.42 11.65 -4.25
CA GLU A 16 -4.77 11.30 -3.79
C GLU A 16 -5.64 10.71 -4.91
N ARG A 17 -5.48 11.18 -6.16
CA ARG A 17 -6.16 10.59 -7.34
C ARG A 17 -5.61 9.23 -7.74
N GLU A 18 -4.30 9.03 -7.66
CA GLU A 18 -3.62 7.81 -8.12
C GLU A 18 -3.77 6.63 -7.13
N LYS A 19 -4.30 6.85 -5.91
CA LYS A 19 -4.60 5.79 -4.90
C LYS A 19 -3.38 4.91 -4.58
N VAL A 20 -2.19 5.50 -4.58
CA VAL A 20 -0.93 4.76 -4.41
C VAL A 20 -0.61 4.64 -2.92
N PHE A 21 -1.24 3.66 -2.25
CA PHE A 21 -0.89 3.33 -0.87
C PHE A 21 0.44 2.57 -0.82
N PRO A 22 1.45 3.03 -0.07
CA PRO A 22 2.71 2.31 0.06
C PRO A 22 2.58 1.05 0.92
N ILE A 23 3.37 0.00 0.61
CA ILE A 23 3.37 -1.27 1.38
C ILE A 23 3.84 -1.11 2.84
N THR A 24 4.49 0.01 3.15
CA THR A 24 4.97 0.32 4.50
C THR A 24 3.81 0.49 5.50
N LEU A 25 2.61 0.86 5.02
CA LEU A 25 1.40 0.99 5.82
C LEU A 25 0.78 -0.33 6.27
N LEU A 26 1.17 -1.46 5.67
CA LEU A 26 0.61 -2.76 6.00
C LEU A 26 1.11 -3.22 7.37
N ASN A 27 0.20 -3.42 8.32
CA ASN A 27 0.55 -3.93 9.65
C ASN A 27 0.64 -5.46 9.67
N SER A 28 0.04 -6.14 8.71
CA SER A 28 0.11 -7.61 8.59
C SER A 28 1.50 -8.14 8.21
N LEU A 29 2.40 -7.26 7.73
CA LEU A 29 3.75 -7.62 7.31
C LEU A 29 4.81 -7.17 8.32
N THR A 30 5.77 -8.06 8.56
CA THR A 30 7.00 -7.78 9.31
C THR A 30 7.97 -6.96 8.48
N LYS A 31 8.98 -6.38 9.16
CA LYS A 31 10.03 -5.59 8.50
C LYS A 31 10.80 -6.40 7.43
N ALA A 32 11.05 -7.69 7.69
CA ALA A 32 11.70 -8.57 6.74
C ALA A 32 10.84 -8.81 5.48
N GLU A 33 9.57 -9.14 5.66
CA GLU A 33 8.63 -9.35 4.54
C GLU A 33 8.47 -8.08 3.69
N LYS A 34 8.38 -6.90 4.33
CA LYS A 34 8.39 -5.62 3.62
C LYS A 34 9.68 -5.41 2.82
N SER A 35 10.84 -5.72 3.39
CA SER A 35 12.13 -5.61 2.71
C SER A 35 12.22 -6.52 1.48
N THR A 36 11.68 -7.73 1.58
CA THR A 36 11.58 -8.68 0.46
C THR A 36 10.73 -8.10 -0.67
N LEU A 37 9.57 -7.53 -0.35
CA LEU A 37 8.72 -6.87 -1.35
C LEU A 37 9.41 -5.67 -2.03
N LEU A 38 10.12 -4.84 -1.25
CA LEU A 38 10.91 -3.73 -1.79
C LEU A 38 12.00 -4.23 -2.74
N SER A 39 12.63 -5.36 -2.41
CA SER A 39 13.66 -5.99 -3.25
C SER A 39 13.08 -6.53 -4.57
N TYR A 40 11.80 -6.91 -4.57
CA TYR A 40 11.05 -7.27 -5.78
C TYR A 40 10.49 -6.05 -6.54
N GLY A 41 10.79 -4.82 -6.11
CA GLY A 41 10.27 -3.60 -6.74
C GLY A 41 8.81 -3.31 -6.41
N ILE A 42 8.21 -4.03 -5.46
CA ILE A 42 6.84 -3.79 -5.00
C ILE A 42 6.89 -2.75 -3.90
N VAL A 43 6.42 -1.55 -4.22
CA VAL A 43 6.39 -0.42 -3.29
C VAL A 43 4.98 -0.01 -2.91
N THR A 44 3.96 -0.52 -3.61
CA THR A 44 2.55 -0.13 -3.44
C THR A 44 1.62 -1.31 -3.15
N CYS A 45 0.56 -1.08 -2.37
CA CYS A 45 -0.48 -2.07 -2.07
C CYS A 45 -1.21 -2.54 -3.34
N ARG A 46 -1.34 -1.67 -4.35
CA ARG A 46 -1.91 -2.04 -5.64
C ARG A 46 -1.04 -3.05 -6.38
N GLN A 47 0.27 -2.79 -6.49
CA GLN A 47 1.23 -3.74 -7.08
C GLN A 47 1.22 -5.07 -6.32
N LEU A 48 1.19 -5.02 -4.98
CA LEU A 48 1.13 -6.21 -4.15
C LEU A 48 -0.15 -7.04 -4.40
N SER A 49 -1.29 -6.36 -4.56
CA SER A 49 -2.58 -7.00 -4.85
C SER A 49 -2.64 -7.59 -6.26
N GLN A 50 -1.96 -6.97 -7.24
CA GLN A 50 -1.87 -7.47 -8.62
C GLN A 50 -0.84 -8.59 -8.78
N ALA A 51 0.15 -8.67 -7.90
CA ALA A 51 1.24 -9.64 -7.97
C ALA A 51 1.04 -10.77 -6.92
N GLU A 52 0.09 -11.66 -7.18
CA GLU A 52 -0.12 -12.85 -6.31
C GLU A 52 1.13 -13.71 -6.17
N GLU A 53 1.95 -13.79 -7.22
CA GLU A 53 3.22 -14.53 -7.19
C GLU A 53 4.17 -13.99 -6.11
N SER A 54 4.16 -12.68 -5.87
CA SER A 54 4.97 -12.04 -4.84
C SER A 54 4.47 -12.34 -3.43
N LEU A 55 3.16 -12.50 -3.26
CA LEU A 55 2.57 -12.99 -2.01
C LEU A 55 2.98 -14.43 -1.73
N ASN A 56 3.03 -15.27 -2.76
CA ASN A 56 3.46 -16.66 -2.64
C ASN A 56 4.96 -16.76 -2.34
N LYS A 57 5.79 -15.86 -2.87
CA LYS A 57 7.25 -15.79 -2.57
C LYS A 57 7.58 -15.33 -1.15
N LEU A 58 6.62 -14.81 -0.40
CA LEU A 58 6.83 -14.40 0.99
C LEU A 58 6.72 -15.56 1.99
N ASP A 59 6.40 -16.78 1.54
CA ASP A 59 6.22 -17.97 2.40
C ASP A 59 5.32 -17.67 3.62
N LEU A 60 4.27 -16.86 3.41
CA LEU A 60 3.33 -16.50 4.46
C LEU A 60 2.47 -17.70 4.82
N ASN A 61 2.24 -17.91 6.12
CA ASN A 61 1.24 -18.89 6.55
C ASN A 61 -0.16 -18.48 6.06
N PRO A 62 -1.10 -19.43 5.89
CA PRO A 62 -2.42 -19.15 5.30
C PRO A 62 -3.26 -18.12 6.07
N ARG A 63 -3.11 -18.11 7.41
CA ARG A 63 -3.80 -17.15 8.28
C ARG A 63 -3.31 -15.73 8.02
N LYS A 64 -1.99 -15.55 7.92
CA LYS A 64 -1.33 -14.27 7.69
C LYS A 64 -1.60 -13.76 6.28
N GLN A 65 -1.59 -14.65 5.29
CA GLN A 65 -1.96 -14.32 3.91
C GLN A 65 -3.42 -13.84 3.82
N SER A 66 -4.33 -14.47 4.55
CA SER A 66 -5.74 -14.04 4.62
C SER A 66 -5.88 -12.66 5.29
N SER A 67 -5.19 -12.41 6.40
CA SER A 67 -5.18 -11.09 7.05
C SER A 67 -4.63 -10.00 6.14
N LEU A 68 -3.52 -10.28 5.45
CA LEU A 68 -2.91 -9.37 4.49
C LEU A 68 -3.87 -9.03 3.34
N ARG A 69 -4.51 -10.04 2.73
CA ARG A 69 -5.50 -9.83 1.66
C ARG A 69 -6.67 -8.97 2.14
N ARG A 70 -7.16 -9.21 3.36
CA ARG A 70 -8.26 -8.44 3.95
C ARG A 70 -7.86 -6.99 4.22
N GLU A 71 -6.64 -6.76 4.69
CA GLU A 71 -6.07 -5.41 4.88
C GLU A 71 -5.90 -4.68 3.54
N LEU A 72 -5.35 -5.36 2.53
CA LEU A 72 -5.23 -4.82 1.17
C LEU A 72 -6.58 -4.45 0.58
N GLU A 73 -7.56 -5.34 0.70
CA GLU A 73 -8.92 -5.10 0.21
C GLU A 73 -9.57 -3.91 0.94
N ALA A 74 -9.40 -3.81 2.26
CA ALA A 74 -9.91 -2.68 3.04
C ALA A 74 -9.28 -1.35 2.58
N LEU A 75 -7.96 -1.31 2.37
CA LEU A 75 -7.26 -0.10 1.91
C LEU A 75 -7.67 0.28 0.49
N LEU A 76 -7.76 -0.69 -0.42
CA LEU A 76 -8.10 -0.45 -1.83
C LEU A 76 -9.60 -0.16 -2.06
N LYS A 77 -10.50 -0.68 -1.21
CA LYS A 77 -11.93 -0.38 -1.24
C LYS A 77 -12.29 0.89 -0.46
N SER A 78 -11.49 1.29 0.53
CA SER A 78 -11.80 2.49 1.31
C SER A 78 -11.75 3.73 0.42
N LYS A 79 -12.90 4.42 0.33
CA LYS A 79 -13.00 5.78 -0.21
C LYS A 79 -12.02 6.68 0.57
N PRO A 80 -11.49 7.74 -0.08
CA PRO A 80 -10.45 8.57 0.53
C PRO A 80 -10.91 9.05 1.90
N LEU A 81 -10.07 8.79 2.91
CA LEU A 81 -10.17 9.37 4.25
C LEU A 81 -9.72 10.84 4.18
N ALA A 82 -10.37 11.62 3.32
CA ALA A 82 -10.21 13.07 3.23
C ALA A 82 -11.53 13.71 3.64
N ALA A 83 -11.85 13.60 4.93
CA ALA A 83 -12.90 14.39 5.58
C ALA A 83 -12.70 14.39 7.10
N ARG A 84 -11.62 15.02 7.58
CA ARG A 84 -11.60 15.72 8.88
C ARG A 84 -10.68 16.91 8.79
#